data_AF-A0A2T7A6N8-F1
#
_entry.id   AF-A0A2T7A6N8-F1
#
_cell.length_a   1.000
_cell.length_b   1.000
_cell.length_c   1.000
_cell.angle_alpha   90.00
_cell.angle_beta   90.00
_cell.angle_gamma   90.00
#
_symmetry.space_group_name_H-M   'P 1'
#
loop_
_entity.id
_entity.type
_entity.pdbx_description
1 polymer ?
#
loop_
_entity_poly.entity_id
_entity_poly.type
_entity_poly.pdbx_seq_one_letter_code
_entity_poly.pdbx_strand_id
1 'polypeptide(L)'
;MDVSARHSAHAQKVISGFRRGIYLSNIRFYVTDPSTWCREQLSIRDGKPFLTHAILDLAGPEEYLFDVMRCLRPDGVVGVWCPSVSQIMVAVASAKGRGLFCERVLEFPGGTGVGAGLRAWDVRPAVIRARVKKAEEAQQKEEETEEVQQNGKKVEEVENGLKAEEVQQDETEVGVTLGEELAPPVPPVLEQDPPAPVSVPPTLAPEAFICRPTVGDRLVGGGFFAMFRRKAD
;
A
#
# COMPACT_ATOMS: atom_id res chain seq x y z
N MET A 1 -2.52 -23.46 -2.47
CA MET A 1 -3.75 -22.72 -2.16
C MET A 1 -4.19 -22.05 -3.43
N ASP A 2 -5.49 -21.95 -3.67
CA ASP A 2 -6.03 -21.41 -4.92
C ASP A 2 -7.39 -20.78 -4.62
N VAL A 3 -7.77 -19.68 -5.28
CA VAL A 3 -9.12 -19.11 -5.14
C VAL A 3 -10.16 -19.89 -5.98
N SER A 4 -9.71 -20.68 -6.94
CA SER A 4 -10.53 -21.44 -7.88
C SER A 4 -10.61 -22.91 -7.50
N ALA A 5 -11.80 -23.35 -7.08
CA ALA A 5 -12.09 -24.76 -6.82
C ALA A 5 -11.73 -25.67 -8.00
N ARG A 6 -11.97 -25.19 -9.23
CA ARG A 6 -11.65 -25.90 -10.49
C ARG A 6 -10.15 -26.10 -10.66
N HIS A 7 -9.34 -25.08 -10.39
CA HIS A 7 -7.89 -25.14 -10.53
C HIS A 7 -7.26 -25.99 -9.42
N SER A 8 -7.72 -25.86 -8.17
CA SER A 8 -7.31 -26.72 -7.06
C SER A 8 -7.62 -28.20 -7.33
N ALA A 9 -8.82 -28.53 -7.79
CA ALA A 9 -9.20 -29.90 -8.13
C ALA A 9 -8.39 -30.47 -9.31
N HIS A 10 -8.06 -29.63 -10.31
CA HIS A 10 -7.17 -30.02 -11.40
C HIS A 10 -5.74 -30.29 -10.89
N ALA A 11 -5.17 -29.41 -10.07
CA ALA A 11 -3.86 -29.59 -9.47
C ALA A 11 -3.78 -30.88 -8.62
N GLN A 12 -4.81 -31.16 -7.82
CA GLN A 12 -4.90 -32.41 -7.06
C GLN A 12 -4.94 -33.65 -7.96
N LYS A 13 -5.62 -33.59 -9.12
CA LYS A 13 -5.61 -34.66 -10.13
C LYS A 13 -4.25 -34.83 -10.83
N VAL A 14 -3.52 -33.74 -11.08
CA VAL A 14 -2.16 -33.79 -11.64
C VAL A 14 -1.19 -34.44 -10.66
N ILE A 15 -1.22 -34.03 -9.39
CA ILE A 15 -0.35 -34.60 -8.34
C ILE A 15 -0.71 -36.06 -8.02
N SER A 16 -1.97 -36.47 -8.13
CA SER A 16 -2.34 -37.90 -7.93
C SER A 16 -1.85 -38.80 -9.07
N GLY A 17 -1.88 -38.31 -10.32
CA GLY A 17 -1.29 -39.02 -11.46
C GLY A 17 0.25 -39.06 -11.42
N PHE A 18 0.90 -37.96 -11.00
CA PHE A 18 2.36 -37.85 -11.04
C PHE A 18 3.04 -38.86 -10.12
N ARG A 19 3.92 -39.70 -10.70
CA ARG A 19 4.68 -40.76 -10.02
C ARG A 19 3.83 -41.67 -9.12
N ARG A 20 2.56 -41.93 -9.50
CA ARG A 20 1.58 -42.71 -8.70
C ARG A 20 1.24 -42.07 -7.34
N GLY A 21 1.21 -40.74 -7.26
CA GLY A 21 0.66 -40.00 -6.12
C GLY A 21 1.56 -39.92 -4.88
N ILE A 22 2.84 -40.29 -4.99
CA ILE A 22 3.79 -40.36 -3.85
C ILE A 22 3.98 -39.05 -3.05
N TYR A 23 3.55 -37.91 -3.59
CA TYR A 23 3.61 -36.61 -2.92
C TYR A 23 2.28 -36.19 -2.25
N LEU A 24 1.16 -36.87 -2.51
CA LEU A 24 -0.18 -36.50 -2.00
C LEU A 24 -0.26 -36.46 -0.47
N SER A 25 0.44 -37.37 0.21
CA SER A 25 0.48 -37.42 1.69
C SER A 25 1.03 -36.12 2.29
N ASN A 26 2.00 -35.52 1.62
CA ASN A 26 2.75 -34.33 2.05
C ASN A 26 2.13 -33.00 1.59
N ILE A 27 1.07 -33.05 0.77
CA ILE A 27 0.43 -31.88 0.18
C ILE A 27 -0.99 -31.73 0.74
N ARG A 28 -1.41 -30.49 1.00
CA ARG A 28 -2.78 -30.13 1.36
C ARG A 28 -3.27 -29.03 0.43
N PHE A 29 -4.45 -29.25 -0.12
CA PHE A 29 -5.14 -28.31 -1.01
C PHE A 29 -6.16 -27.52 -0.20
N TYR A 30 -6.27 -26.22 -0.49
CA TYR A 30 -7.17 -25.29 0.18
C TYR A 30 -7.72 -24.32 -0.87
N VAL A 31 -9.04 -24.15 -0.89
CA VAL A 31 -9.76 -23.27 -1.82
C VAL A 31 -10.22 -22.03 -1.05
N THR A 32 -9.39 -20.99 -1.02
CA THR A 32 -9.54 -19.79 -0.17
C THR A 32 -8.43 -18.79 -0.50
N ASP A 33 -8.51 -17.57 0.05
CA ASP A 33 -7.45 -16.56 -0.02
C ASP A 33 -6.37 -16.76 1.07
N PRO A 34 -5.14 -16.25 0.89
CA PRO A 34 -4.07 -16.41 1.87
C PRO A 34 -4.36 -15.80 3.24
N SER A 35 -5.06 -14.66 3.33
CA SER A 35 -5.34 -13.99 4.60
C SER A 35 -6.37 -14.75 5.43
N THR A 36 -7.41 -15.28 4.81
CA THR A 36 -8.40 -16.13 5.47
C THR A 36 -7.80 -17.45 5.92
N TRP A 37 -7.00 -18.10 5.06
CA TRP A 37 -6.28 -19.31 5.45
C TRP A 37 -5.31 -19.06 6.62
N CYS A 38 -4.54 -17.97 6.58
CA CYS A 38 -3.63 -17.62 7.67
C CYS A 38 -4.39 -17.43 9.00
N ARG A 39 -5.52 -16.72 8.97
CA ARG A 39 -6.40 -16.48 10.12
C ARG A 39 -6.93 -17.78 10.72
N GLU A 40 -7.44 -18.69 9.89
CA GLU A 40 -7.90 -20.03 10.30
C GLU A 40 -6.77 -20.87 10.89
N GLN A 41 -5.63 -20.94 10.21
CA GLN A 41 -4.50 -21.77 10.65
C GLN A 41 -3.86 -21.25 11.94
N LEU A 42 -3.86 -19.93 12.18
CA LEU A 42 -3.43 -19.36 13.47
C LEU A 42 -4.45 -19.65 14.57
N SER A 43 -5.75 -19.53 14.30
CA SER A 43 -6.82 -19.86 15.26
C SER A 43 -6.71 -21.31 15.76
N ILE A 44 -6.50 -22.26 14.84
CA ILE A 44 -6.31 -23.70 15.12
C ILE A 44 -5.03 -23.99 15.94
N ARG A 45 -4.14 -23.01 16.14
CA ARG A 45 -2.82 -23.16 16.77
C ARG A 45 -2.58 -22.18 17.92
N ASP A 46 -3.63 -21.65 18.54
CA ASP A 46 -3.54 -20.65 19.63
C ASP A 46 -2.72 -19.41 19.25
N GLY A 47 -2.77 -18.99 17.97
CA GLY A 47 -1.98 -17.90 17.41
C GLY A 47 -0.49 -18.21 17.15
N LYS A 48 -0.04 -19.46 17.37
CA LYS A 48 1.39 -19.82 17.27
C LYS A 48 1.85 -19.90 15.80
N PRO A 49 2.96 -19.24 15.43
CA PRO A 49 3.52 -19.35 14.08
C PRO A 49 4.05 -20.77 13.83
N PHE A 50 3.90 -21.25 12.59
CA PHE A 50 4.15 -22.65 12.24
C PHE A 50 4.89 -22.85 10.93
N LEU A 51 4.80 -21.92 9.97
CA LEU A 51 5.51 -21.98 8.69
C LEU A 51 7.01 -21.65 8.87
N THR A 52 7.87 -22.39 8.18
CA THR A 52 9.28 -21.98 7.99
C THR A 52 9.45 -21.16 6.72
N HIS A 53 8.66 -21.46 5.68
CA HIS A 53 8.70 -20.82 4.38
C HIS A 53 7.29 -20.60 3.82
N ALA A 54 7.13 -19.57 3.00
CA ALA A 54 5.98 -19.32 2.15
C ALA A 54 6.43 -18.82 0.76
N ILE A 55 5.61 -19.05 -0.27
CA ILE A 55 5.79 -18.49 -1.62
C ILE A 55 4.45 -17.93 -2.08
N LEU A 56 4.44 -16.68 -2.51
CA LEU A 56 3.27 -15.99 -3.08
C LEU A 56 3.52 -15.72 -4.56
N ASP A 57 2.75 -16.40 -5.41
CA ASP A 57 2.67 -16.18 -6.86
C ASP A 57 1.19 -15.93 -7.19
N LEU A 58 0.81 -14.65 -7.12
CA LEU A 58 -0.56 -14.14 -7.19
C LEU A 58 -0.54 -12.63 -7.44
N ALA A 59 -1.69 -12.04 -7.81
CA ALA A 59 -1.81 -10.58 -7.95
C ALA A 59 -1.91 -9.91 -6.57
N GLY A 60 -1.17 -8.82 -6.35
CA GLY A 60 -1.15 -8.08 -5.09
C GLY A 60 -0.50 -8.82 -3.90
N PRO A 61 0.68 -9.47 -4.03
CA PRO A 61 1.28 -10.22 -2.92
C PRO A 61 1.58 -9.35 -1.68
N GLU A 62 1.74 -8.04 -1.85
CA GLU A 62 1.88 -7.04 -0.81
C GLU A 62 0.75 -7.01 0.22
N GLU A 63 -0.49 -7.36 -0.19
CA GLU A 63 -1.69 -7.38 0.66
C GLU A 63 -1.58 -8.47 1.74
N TYR A 64 -1.05 -9.63 1.35
CA TYR A 64 -1.02 -10.85 2.16
C TYR A 64 0.25 -10.97 3.02
N LEU A 65 1.30 -10.20 2.73
CA LEU A 65 2.61 -10.28 3.41
C LEU A 65 2.50 -10.24 4.94
N PHE A 66 1.60 -9.42 5.51
CA PHE A 66 1.48 -9.27 6.96
C PHE A 66 0.75 -10.43 7.66
N ASP A 67 -0.22 -11.06 7.01
CA ASP A 67 -0.90 -12.25 7.55
C ASP A 67 -0.03 -13.50 7.39
N VAL A 68 0.70 -13.60 6.29
CA VAL A 68 1.71 -14.66 6.07
C VAL A 68 2.87 -14.52 7.07
N MET A 69 3.34 -13.31 7.36
CA MET A 69 4.35 -13.07 8.40
C MET A 69 3.89 -13.55 9.78
N ARG A 70 2.61 -13.36 10.15
CA ARG A 70 2.08 -13.89 11.42
C ARG A 70 2.13 -15.43 11.47
N CYS A 71 2.04 -16.11 10.34
CA CYS A 71 2.18 -17.57 10.23
C CYS A 71 3.63 -18.05 10.18
N LEU A 72 4.59 -17.22 9.73
CA LEU A 72 6.02 -17.52 9.74
C LEU A 72 6.59 -17.53 11.15
N ARG A 73 7.42 -18.54 11.44
CA ARG A 73 8.29 -18.57 12.62
C ARG A 73 9.35 -17.44 12.55
N PRO A 74 9.98 -17.07 13.68
CA PRO A 74 11.23 -16.31 13.68
C PRO A 74 12.23 -16.84 12.62
N ASP A 75 12.91 -15.93 11.94
CA ASP A 75 13.80 -16.18 10.78
C ASP A 75 13.19 -16.89 9.56
N GLY A 76 11.88 -17.14 9.58
CA GLY A 76 11.13 -17.71 8.45
C GLY A 76 11.06 -16.77 7.25
N VAL A 77 10.92 -17.34 6.06
CA VAL A 77 11.06 -16.62 4.77
C VAL A 77 9.76 -16.65 3.97
N VAL A 78 9.32 -15.50 3.45
CA VAL A 78 8.32 -15.43 2.38
C VAL A 78 8.96 -14.93 1.10
N GLY A 79 8.90 -15.75 0.05
CA GLY A 79 9.19 -15.32 -1.32
C GLY A 79 7.94 -14.75 -1.97
N VAL A 80 8.06 -13.65 -2.73
CA VAL A 80 7.00 -13.13 -3.60
C VAL A 80 7.49 -13.10 -5.04
N TRP A 81 6.64 -13.51 -5.96
CA TRP A 81 6.85 -13.38 -7.40
C TRP A 81 6.02 -12.23 -7.94
N CYS A 82 6.66 -11.33 -8.71
CA CYS A 82 6.01 -10.19 -9.34
C CYS A 82 6.48 -10.06 -10.80
N PRO A 83 5.61 -9.76 -11.77
CA PRO A 83 6.03 -9.57 -13.17
C PRO A 83 6.80 -8.25 -13.43
N SER A 84 7.00 -7.39 -12.42
CA SER A 84 7.81 -6.16 -12.56
C SER A 84 8.50 -5.73 -11.26
N VAL A 85 9.64 -5.03 -11.39
CA VAL A 85 10.35 -4.42 -10.25
C VAL A 85 9.49 -3.36 -9.53
N SER A 86 8.56 -2.71 -10.21
CA SER A 86 7.65 -1.72 -9.61
C SER A 86 6.68 -2.35 -8.61
N GLN A 87 6.27 -3.62 -8.82
CA GLN A 87 5.47 -4.37 -7.84
C GLN A 87 6.34 -4.88 -6.68
N ILE A 88 7.61 -5.25 -6.94
CA ILE A 88 8.56 -5.54 -5.87
C ILE A 88 8.76 -4.30 -4.98
N MET A 89 8.86 -3.11 -5.56
CA MET A 89 8.92 -1.84 -4.84
C MET A 89 7.71 -1.64 -3.90
N VAL A 90 6.48 -1.96 -4.34
CA VAL A 90 5.28 -1.91 -3.50
C VAL A 90 5.34 -2.93 -2.36
N ALA A 91 5.76 -4.18 -2.62
CA ALA A 91 5.96 -5.19 -1.58
C ALA A 91 7.06 -4.80 -0.56
N VAL A 92 8.15 -4.17 -1.01
CA VAL A 92 9.20 -3.62 -0.14
C VAL A 92 8.69 -2.43 0.68
N ALA A 93 7.81 -1.60 0.11
CA ALA A 93 7.14 -0.52 0.84
C ALA A 93 6.19 -1.05 1.92
N SER A 94 5.35 -2.05 1.61
CA SER A 94 4.35 -2.58 2.56
C SER A 94 4.99 -3.32 3.74
N ALA A 95 6.12 -4.01 3.52
CA ALA A 95 6.89 -4.69 4.55
C ALA A 95 7.58 -3.72 5.55
N LYS A 96 7.87 -2.47 5.16
CA LYS A 96 8.66 -1.49 5.95
C LYS A 96 8.04 -1.29 7.33
N GLY A 97 8.82 -1.60 8.38
CA GLY A 97 8.41 -1.45 9.78
C GLY A 97 7.48 -2.54 10.32
N ARG A 98 7.04 -3.50 9.49
CA ARG A 98 6.08 -4.55 9.88
C ARG A 98 6.72 -5.87 10.34
N GLY A 99 7.98 -5.89 10.73
CA GLY A 99 8.69 -7.12 11.14
C GLY A 99 9.19 -8.02 10.00
N LEU A 100 8.89 -7.70 8.74
CA LEU A 100 9.56 -8.24 7.56
C LEU A 100 10.68 -7.31 7.09
N PHE A 101 11.75 -7.88 6.54
CA PHE A 101 12.74 -7.14 5.75
C PHE A 101 13.06 -7.89 4.45
N CYS A 102 13.29 -7.16 3.36
CA CYS A 102 13.72 -7.76 2.09
C CYS A 102 15.21 -8.11 2.18
N GLU A 103 15.55 -9.39 1.98
CA GLU A 103 16.92 -9.90 2.01
C GLU A 103 17.57 -9.85 0.62
N ARG A 104 16.81 -10.18 -0.45
CA ARG A 104 17.27 -10.16 -1.84
C ARG A 104 16.11 -9.90 -2.81
N VAL A 105 16.42 -9.26 -3.94
CA VAL A 105 15.59 -9.25 -5.14
C VAL A 105 16.38 -9.84 -6.31
N LEU A 106 15.72 -10.68 -7.10
CA LEU A 106 16.27 -11.35 -8.28
C LEU A 106 15.38 -11.11 -9.51
N GLU A 107 15.98 -10.77 -10.65
CA GLU A 107 15.37 -10.78 -11.98
C GLU A 107 15.63 -12.14 -12.65
N PHE A 108 14.59 -12.69 -13.28
CA PHE A 108 14.60 -13.93 -14.06
C PHE A 108 14.42 -13.56 -15.54
N PRO A 109 15.50 -13.47 -16.34
CA PRO A 109 15.42 -13.00 -17.72
C PRO A 109 14.47 -13.82 -18.59
N GLY A 110 13.61 -13.14 -19.34
CA GLY A 110 12.65 -13.72 -20.29
C GLY A 110 13.34 -14.21 -21.56
N GLY A 111 14.10 -15.29 -21.49
CA GLY A 111 14.77 -15.88 -22.64
C GLY A 111 15.09 -17.36 -22.48
N THR A 112 14.99 -18.11 -23.58
CA THR A 112 15.33 -19.54 -23.67
C THR A 112 16.84 -19.83 -23.74
N GLY A 113 17.68 -18.80 -23.54
CA GLY A 113 19.14 -18.88 -23.67
C GLY A 113 19.83 -19.40 -22.42
N VAL A 114 20.47 -20.56 -22.54
CA VAL A 114 21.39 -21.11 -21.53
C VAL A 114 22.57 -20.14 -21.35
N GLY A 115 22.52 -19.32 -20.31
CA GLY A 115 23.52 -18.27 -20.03
C GLY A 115 22.94 -16.97 -19.45
N ALA A 116 21.63 -16.73 -19.59
CA ALA A 116 20.96 -15.60 -18.96
C ALA A 116 20.72 -15.83 -17.45
N GLY A 117 21.79 -15.82 -16.66
CA GLY A 117 21.76 -16.10 -15.22
C GLY A 117 20.91 -15.12 -14.41
N LEU A 118 20.45 -15.58 -13.24
CA LEU A 118 19.68 -14.77 -12.29
C LEU A 118 20.44 -13.50 -11.90
N ARG A 119 19.81 -12.34 -12.03
CA ARG A 119 20.46 -11.06 -11.73
C ARG A 119 19.98 -10.54 -10.39
N ALA A 120 20.90 -10.21 -9.48
CA ALA A 120 20.59 -9.53 -8.23
C ALA A 120 20.23 -8.05 -8.46
N TRP A 121 19.35 -7.51 -7.61
CA TRP A 121 18.88 -6.13 -7.67
C TRP A 121 18.92 -5.44 -6.30
N ASP A 122 19.35 -4.18 -6.29
CA ASP A 122 19.24 -3.22 -5.18
C ASP A 122 17.87 -2.54 -5.30
N VAL A 123 16.88 -3.03 -4.54
CA VAL A 123 15.52 -2.46 -4.44
C VAL A 123 15.27 -2.00 -3.00
N ARG A 124 15.24 -0.69 -2.75
CA ARG A 124 15.05 -0.15 -1.40
C ARG A 124 14.57 1.30 -1.37
N PRO A 125 13.90 1.71 -0.28
CA PRO A 125 13.66 3.11 0.06
C PRO A 125 14.93 3.98 -0.03
N ALA A 126 14.77 5.21 -0.52
CA ALA A 126 15.81 6.22 -0.60
C ALA A 126 15.29 7.59 -0.11
N VAL A 127 16.21 8.41 0.41
CA VAL A 127 15.93 9.77 0.90
C VAL A 127 16.78 10.75 0.08
N ILE A 128 16.14 11.68 -0.62
CA ILE A 128 16.85 12.64 -1.47
C ILE A 128 17.32 13.81 -0.59
N ARG A 129 18.54 13.69 -0.03
CA ARG A 129 19.13 14.70 0.87
C ARG A 129 19.04 16.15 0.36
N ALA A 130 19.17 16.36 -0.95
CA ALA A 130 19.07 17.69 -1.57
C ALA A 130 17.64 18.28 -1.52
N ARG A 131 16.60 17.44 -1.49
CA ARG A 131 15.20 17.86 -1.34
C ARG A 131 14.80 17.99 0.12
N VAL A 132 15.30 17.12 1.00
CA VAL A 132 15.19 17.29 2.46
C VAL A 132 15.76 18.65 2.86
N LYS A 133 17.00 18.97 2.45
CA LYS A 133 17.60 20.29 2.71
C LYS A 133 16.79 21.45 2.12
N LYS A 134 16.20 21.28 0.92
CA LYS A 134 15.33 22.32 0.32
C LYS A 134 14.00 22.48 1.05
N ALA A 135 13.46 21.42 1.65
CA ALA A 135 12.26 21.47 2.47
C ALA A 135 12.54 22.12 3.83
N GLU A 136 13.65 21.76 4.48
CA GLU A 136 14.17 22.42 5.69
C GLU A 136 14.39 23.93 5.43
N GLU A 137 15.04 24.29 4.31
CA GLU A 137 15.24 25.67 3.86
C GLU A 137 13.97 26.41 3.40
N ALA A 138 12.85 25.70 3.21
CA ALA A 138 11.56 26.29 2.87
C ALA A 138 10.74 26.53 4.15
N GLN A 139 10.65 25.52 5.02
CA GLN A 139 9.99 25.61 6.32
C GLN A 139 10.60 26.71 7.18
N GLN A 140 11.94 26.80 7.25
CA GLN A 140 12.62 27.89 7.96
C GLN A 140 12.27 29.28 7.40
N LYS A 141 12.01 29.41 6.10
CA LYS A 141 11.59 30.70 5.50
C LYS A 141 10.11 30.99 5.69
N GLU A 142 9.26 29.96 5.75
CA GLU A 142 7.84 30.10 6.10
C GLU A 142 7.71 30.54 7.57
N GLU A 143 8.42 29.89 8.49
CA GLU A 143 8.53 30.26 9.92
C GLU A 143 9.08 31.69 10.10
N GLU A 144 10.22 32.04 9.47
CA GLU A 144 10.82 33.38 9.52
C GLU A 144 9.92 34.46 8.89
N THR A 145 9.10 34.11 7.89
CA THR A 145 8.11 35.02 7.29
C THR A 145 6.88 35.23 8.18
N GLU A 146 6.43 34.19 8.90
CA GLU A 146 5.32 34.30 9.85
C GLU A 146 5.72 35.12 11.10
N GLU A 147 6.92 34.93 11.64
CA GLU A 147 7.43 35.76 12.75
C GLU A 147 7.51 37.25 12.38
N VAL A 148 8.01 37.56 11.16
CA VAL A 148 8.07 38.95 10.66
C VAL A 148 6.69 39.56 10.51
N GLN A 149 5.69 38.82 10.02
CA GLN A 149 4.32 39.32 9.90
C GLN A 149 3.66 39.56 11.27
N GLN A 150 3.89 38.68 12.26
CA GLN A 150 3.39 38.89 13.63
C GLN A 150 4.02 40.11 14.31
N ASN A 151 5.33 40.35 14.10
CA ASN A 151 6.01 41.53 14.65
C ASN A 151 5.57 42.83 13.95
N GLY A 152 5.37 42.81 12.63
CA GLY A 152 4.93 43.98 11.86
C GLY A 152 3.53 44.47 12.29
N LYS A 153 2.58 43.54 12.45
CA LYS A 153 1.19 43.88 12.80
C LYS A 153 1.04 44.60 14.14
N LYS A 154 1.98 44.37 15.07
CA LYS A 154 2.04 45.02 16.39
C LYS A 154 2.36 46.54 16.33
N VAL A 155 2.80 47.05 15.19
CA VAL A 155 3.09 48.49 14.99
C VAL A 155 1.86 49.25 14.51
N GLU A 156 1.02 48.64 13.66
CA GLU A 156 -0.10 49.35 13.00
C GLU A 156 -1.37 49.46 13.86
N GLU A 157 -1.60 48.55 14.82
CA GLU A 157 -2.79 48.57 15.70
C GLU A 157 -2.83 49.74 16.71
N VAL A 158 -1.84 50.65 16.70
CA VAL A 158 -1.74 51.78 17.65
C VAL A 158 -2.36 53.08 17.14
N GLU A 159 -2.42 53.33 15.82
CA GLU A 159 -2.76 54.68 15.30
C GLU A 159 -4.20 54.88 14.80
N ASN A 160 -4.97 53.83 14.45
CA ASN A 160 -6.29 53.99 13.83
C ASN A 160 -7.44 53.40 14.66
N GLY A 161 -8.01 54.22 15.54
CA GLY A 161 -9.26 53.90 16.25
C GLY A 161 -10.13 55.13 16.53
N LEU A 162 -11.05 55.48 15.62
CA LEU A 162 -12.25 56.28 15.92
C LEU A 162 -13.29 56.26 14.78
N LYS A 163 -14.57 55.94 15.11
CA LYS A 163 -15.83 56.22 14.35
C LYS A 163 -16.09 55.41 13.05
N ALA A 164 -17.34 55.14 12.63
CA ALA A 164 -18.67 55.14 13.29
C ALA A 164 -19.72 54.36 12.43
N GLU A 165 -21.00 54.35 12.85
CA GLU A 165 -22.18 53.67 12.25
C GLU A 165 -22.60 54.17 10.83
N GLU A 166 -23.64 53.72 10.08
CA GLU A 166 -25.02 53.18 10.30
C GLU A 166 -25.45 52.27 9.08
N VAL A 167 -26.26 51.19 9.21
CA VAL A 167 -27.76 51.05 9.02
C VAL A 167 -28.29 51.46 7.61
N GLN A 168 -29.09 50.71 6.82
CA GLN A 168 -30.53 50.26 6.92
C GLN A 168 -30.84 49.21 5.78
N GLN A 169 -31.65 48.14 5.92
CA GLN A 169 -33.09 47.91 5.51
C GLN A 169 -33.50 48.27 4.04
N ASP A 170 -34.52 47.69 3.35
CA ASP A 170 -35.74 46.99 3.82
C ASP A 170 -36.48 46.02 2.82
N GLU A 171 -37.57 45.43 3.33
CA GLU A 171 -38.70 44.53 2.92
C GLU A 171 -39.27 44.22 1.49
N THR A 172 -39.93 43.02 1.43
CA THR A 172 -41.18 42.57 0.69
C THR A 172 -41.10 42.13 -0.81
N GLU A 173 -42.08 41.42 -1.45
CA GLU A 173 -43.49 41.07 -1.10
C GLU A 173 -44.01 39.64 -1.51
N VAL A 174 -45.03 39.50 -2.40
CA VAL A 174 -46.00 38.35 -2.54
C VAL A 174 -46.30 37.90 -4.00
N GLY A 175 -46.77 36.66 -4.22
CA GLY A 175 -47.39 36.17 -5.49
C GLY A 175 -47.93 34.71 -5.47
N VAL A 176 -48.95 34.37 -6.28
CA VAL A 176 -49.73 33.08 -6.29
C VAL A 176 -50.56 32.92 -7.59
N THR A 177 -51.10 31.77 -8.10
CA THR A 177 -51.18 30.32 -7.74
C THR A 177 -51.01 29.47 -9.06
N LEU A 178 -51.61 28.31 -9.46
CA LEU A 178 -52.62 27.30 -9.01
C LEU A 178 -52.50 26.00 -9.88
N GLY A 179 -52.74 24.78 -9.34
CA GLY A 179 -53.03 23.50 -10.08
C GLY A 179 -51.86 22.84 -10.85
N GLU A 180 -51.89 21.56 -11.29
CA GLU A 180 -52.74 20.39 -10.96
C GLU A 180 -52.00 19.06 -11.33
N GLU A 181 -52.31 17.97 -10.60
CA GLU A 181 -52.04 16.52 -10.79
C GLU A 181 -50.88 15.98 -11.69
N LEU A 182 -49.96 15.19 -11.09
CA LEU A 182 -49.71 13.75 -11.42
C LEU A 182 -48.71 13.08 -10.43
N ALA A 183 -48.58 11.75 -10.52
CA ALA A 183 -48.14 10.84 -9.43
C ALA A 183 -46.59 10.65 -9.25
N PRO A 184 -46.10 10.05 -8.13
CA PRO A 184 -44.78 10.34 -7.53
C PRO A 184 -43.62 9.45 -8.03
N PRO A 185 -42.36 9.78 -7.68
CA PRO A 185 -41.67 8.94 -6.67
C PRO A 185 -40.59 9.64 -5.78
N VAL A 186 -40.16 8.92 -4.73
CA VAL A 186 -38.96 9.08 -3.87
C VAL A 186 -38.90 10.32 -2.95
N PRO A 187 -38.63 10.16 -1.63
CA PRO A 187 -38.24 11.29 -0.76
C PRO A 187 -36.81 11.76 -1.09
N PRO A 188 -36.50 13.07 -0.98
CA PRO A 188 -35.15 13.57 -1.23
C PRO A 188 -34.16 13.01 -0.21
N VAL A 189 -33.05 12.45 -0.71
CA VAL A 189 -31.85 12.23 0.11
C VAL A 189 -31.31 13.60 0.49
N LEU A 190 -31.10 13.84 1.78
CA LEU A 190 -30.40 15.03 2.24
C LEU A 190 -28.97 14.98 1.66
N GLU A 191 -28.64 15.93 0.79
CA GLU A 191 -27.26 16.16 0.37
C GLU A 191 -26.47 16.62 1.59
N GLN A 192 -25.75 15.67 2.20
CA GLN A 192 -24.76 15.98 3.22
C GLN A 192 -23.57 16.60 2.53
N ASP A 193 -23.21 17.83 2.92
CA ASP A 193 -22.01 18.50 2.43
C ASP A 193 -20.79 17.55 2.51
N PRO A 194 -19.95 17.50 1.45
CA PRO A 194 -18.80 16.61 1.46
C PRO A 194 -17.91 16.96 2.65
N PRO A 195 -17.60 15.99 3.54
CA PRO A 195 -16.81 16.28 4.74
C PRO A 195 -15.46 16.87 4.31
N ALA A 196 -15.14 18.04 4.88
CA ALA A 196 -13.93 18.78 4.55
C ALA A 196 -12.69 17.86 4.60
N PRO A 197 -11.73 18.02 3.68
CA PRO A 197 -10.67 17.04 3.47
C PRO A 197 -9.85 16.85 4.75
N VAL A 198 -10.09 15.73 5.43
CA VAL A 198 -9.38 15.34 6.65
C VAL A 198 -7.89 15.28 6.30
N SER A 199 -7.10 16.12 6.94
CA SER A 199 -5.66 16.24 6.73
C SER A 199 -4.95 15.01 7.30
N VAL A 200 -5.03 13.90 6.58
CA VAL A 200 -4.29 12.67 6.87
C VAL A 200 -2.81 13.04 6.97
N PRO A 201 -2.17 12.90 8.15
CA PRO A 201 -0.77 13.28 8.29
C PRO A 201 0.07 12.43 7.33
N PRO A 202 1.05 13.02 6.63
CA PRO A 202 1.77 12.34 5.55
C PRO A 202 2.54 11.14 6.09
N THR A 203 1.91 9.97 5.97
CA THR A 203 2.55 8.68 6.26
C THR A 203 3.76 8.57 5.34
N LEU A 204 4.96 8.48 5.93
CA LEU A 204 6.25 8.59 5.24
C LEU A 204 6.56 7.38 4.34
N ALA A 205 5.78 7.28 3.26
CA ALA A 205 6.18 6.68 2.00
C ALA A 205 7.53 7.28 1.60
N PRO A 206 8.53 6.45 1.23
CA PRO A 206 9.85 6.96 0.95
C PRO A 206 9.84 7.81 -0.32
N GLU A 207 10.37 9.02 -0.20
CA GLU A 207 10.33 10.09 -1.20
C GLU A 207 10.93 9.67 -2.57
N ALA A 208 11.80 8.65 -2.56
CA ALA A 208 12.23 7.92 -3.73
C ALA A 208 12.51 6.45 -3.41
N PHE A 209 12.65 5.65 -4.47
CA PHE A 209 13.21 4.30 -4.40
C PHE A 209 14.47 4.20 -5.26
N ILE A 210 15.41 3.40 -4.80
CA ILE A 210 16.47 2.84 -5.64
C ILE A 210 15.95 1.49 -6.13
N CYS A 211 15.89 1.30 -7.45
CA CYS A 211 15.53 0.06 -8.12
C CYS A 211 16.52 -0.16 -9.26
N ARG A 212 17.63 -0.87 -9.01
CA ARG A 212 18.70 -1.07 -10.01
C ARG A 212 19.30 -2.48 -9.97
N PRO A 213 19.75 -3.02 -11.12
CA PRO A 213 20.54 -4.24 -11.12
C PRO A 213 21.85 -4.04 -10.35
N THR A 214 22.33 -5.08 -9.68
CA THR A 214 23.63 -5.07 -8.99
C THR A 214 24.79 -5.20 -9.98
N VAL A 215 24.57 -5.83 -11.14
CA VAL A 215 25.54 -5.99 -12.23
C VAL A 215 24.87 -5.92 -13.61
N GLY A 216 25.54 -5.29 -14.58
CA GLY A 216 25.15 -5.26 -16.00
C GLY A 216 24.05 -4.24 -16.34
N ASP A 217 24.26 -3.48 -17.43
CA ASP A 217 23.53 -2.22 -17.68
C ASP A 217 22.20 -2.37 -18.42
N ARG A 218 21.93 -3.52 -19.05
CA ARG A 218 20.70 -3.75 -19.83
C ARG A 218 19.70 -4.60 -19.08
N LEU A 219 18.48 -4.10 -18.92
CA LEU A 219 17.31 -4.89 -18.57
C LEU A 219 17.04 -5.89 -19.71
N VAL A 220 16.68 -7.14 -19.38
CA VAL A 220 16.33 -8.14 -20.40
C VAL A 220 14.81 -8.29 -20.55
N GLY A 221 14.05 -7.80 -19.57
CA GLY A 221 12.65 -8.16 -19.37
C GLY A 221 12.53 -9.54 -18.75
N GLY A 222 11.44 -9.77 -17.99
CA GLY A 222 11.26 -11.01 -17.24
C GLY A 222 10.52 -10.81 -15.92
N GLY A 223 10.38 -11.89 -15.17
CA GLY A 223 9.76 -11.86 -13.84
C GLY A 223 10.78 -11.52 -12.75
N PHE A 224 10.28 -11.10 -11.59
CA PHE A 224 11.08 -10.74 -10.42
C PHE A 224 10.65 -11.57 -9.21
N PHE A 225 11.61 -11.94 -8.37
CA PHE A 225 11.39 -12.64 -7.11
C PHE A 225 12.05 -11.84 -5.98
N ALA A 226 11.29 -11.52 -4.93
CA ALA A 226 11.84 -10.92 -3.71
C ALA A 226 11.71 -11.88 -2.53
N MET A 227 12.80 -12.04 -1.80
CA MET A 227 12.86 -12.82 -0.56
C MET A 227 12.74 -11.88 0.62
N PHE A 228 11.72 -12.06 1.45
CA PHE A 228 11.55 -11.37 2.73
C PHE A 228 11.77 -12.35 3.88
N ARG A 229 12.46 -11.90 4.92
CA ARG A 229 12.63 -12.66 6.18
C ARG A 229 11.85 -11.98 7.30
N ARG A 230 11.17 -12.78 8.12
CA ARG A 230 10.63 -12.33 9.42
C ARG A 230 11.81 -12.13 10.38
N LYS A 231 11.91 -10.93 10.94
CA LYS A 231 12.87 -10.61 12.01
C LYS A 231 12.73 -11.63 13.15
N ALA A 232 13.84 -12.14 13.69
CA ALA A 232 13.83 -12.77 15.00
C ALA A 232 13.33 -11.76 16.05
N ASP A 233 12.43 -12.20 16.93
CA ASP A 233 11.82 -11.34 17.96
C ASP A 233 12.86 -10.94 19.02
#